data_AF-A0A9D6UP44-F1
#
_entry.id   AF-A0A9D6UP44-F1
#
_cell.length_a   1.000
_cell.length_b   1.000
_cell.length_c   1.000
_cell.angle_alpha   90.00
_cell.angle_beta   90.00
_cell.angle_gamma   90.00
#
_symmetry.space_group_name_H-M   'P 1'
#
loop_
_entity.id
_entity.type
_entity.pdbx_description
1 polymer ?
#
loop_
_entity_poly.entity_id
_entity_poly.type
_entity_poly.pdbx_seq_one_letter_code
_entity_poly.pdbx_strand_id
1 'polypeptide(L)'
;MRNETQIREEIEGLRNLTTAQLKQKYREVFGEQSRSNHKQFLFRRSAWRIQANAWGGLSERARRRALEIADDADLRIRAPKNFLKDGPDEARTAETRIAPGLDPRLPLPGSDLVRRYQGKDIV
;
A
#
# COMPACT_ATOMS: atom_id res chain seq x y z
N MET A 1 -27.03 9.77 -24.81
CA MET A 1 -26.02 8.90 -24.18
C MET A 1 -24.65 9.36 -24.65
N ARG A 2 -23.63 9.37 -23.78
CA ARG A 2 -22.25 9.61 -24.23
C ARG A 2 -21.78 8.37 -25.01
N ASN A 3 -21.09 8.58 -26.13
CA ASN A 3 -20.54 7.48 -26.93
C ASN A 3 -19.21 6.98 -26.33
N GLU A 4 -18.81 5.74 -26.64
CA GLU A 4 -17.61 5.11 -26.08
C GLU A 4 -16.32 5.91 -26.32
N THR A 5 -16.17 6.48 -27.51
CA THR A 5 -15.05 7.36 -27.88
C THR A 5 -14.96 8.59 -26.99
N GLN A 6 -16.09 9.26 -26.71
CA GLN A 6 -16.12 10.43 -25.83
C GLN A 6 -15.70 10.08 -24.39
N ILE A 7 -16.08 8.90 -23.90
CA ILE A 7 -15.69 8.43 -22.55
C ILE A 7 -14.18 8.15 -22.51
N ARG A 8 -13.62 7.53 -23.54
CA ARG A 8 -12.18 7.30 -23.65
C ARG A 8 -11.40 8.60 -23.69
N GLU A 9 -11.83 9.57 -24.48
CA GLU A 9 -11.21 10.89 -24.56
C GLU A 9 -11.24 11.62 -23.22
N GLU A 10 -12.37 11.58 -22.51
CA GLU A 10 -12.49 12.19 -21.19
C GLU A 10 -11.52 11.55 -20.18
N ILE A 11 -11.38 10.22 -20.20
CA ILE A 11 -10.45 9.49 -19.32
C ILE A 11 -9.00 9.80 -19.67
N GLU A 12 -8.64 9.83 -20.95
CA GLU A 12 -7.28 10.19 -21.38
C GLU A 12 -6.96 11.64 -21.00
N GLY A 13 -7.93 12.56 -21.08
CA GLY A 13 -7.82 13.92 -20.59
C GLY A 13 -7.43 13.99 -19.10
N LEU A 14 -7.89 13.05 -18.26
CA LEU A 14 -7.55 13.02 -16.84
C LEU A 14 -6.06 12.79 -16.58
N ARG A 15 -5.32 12.12 -17.47
CA ARG A 15 -3.88 11.85 -17.28
C ARG A 15 -3.06 13.15 -17.27
N ASN A 16 -3.50 14.11 -18.09
CA ASN A 16 -2.83 15.40 -18.28
C ASN A 16 -3.18 16.41 -17.17
N LEU A 17 -4.21 16.14 -16.37
CA LEU A 17 -4.59 17.01 -15.26
C LEU A 17 -3.55 17.01 -14.13
N THR A 18 -3.46 18.15 -13.46
CA THR A 18 -2.75 18.29 -12.20
C THR A 18 -3.51 17.63 -11.06
N THR A 19 -2.84 17.39 -9.93
CA THR A 19 -3.45 16.79 -8.74
C THR A 19 -4.62 17.63 -8.21
N ALA A 20 -4.52 18.97 -8.26
CA ALA A 20 -5.59 19.87 -7.85
C ALA A 20 -6.83 19.76 -8.75
N GLN A 21 -6.62 19.73 -10.07
CA GLN A 21 -7.70 19.52 -11.03
C GLN A 21 -8.33 18.13 -10.90
N LEU A 22 -7.53 17.10 -10.62
CA LEU A 22 -8.05 15.75 -10.36
C LEU A 22 -8.91 15.68 -9.10
N LYS A 23 -8.59 16.45 -8.05
CA LYS A 23 -9.46 16.56 -6.86
C LYS A 23 -10.77 17.26 -7.18
N GLN A 24 -10.73 18.30 -8.00
CA GLN A 24 -11.95 18.98 -8.45
C GLN A 24 -12.84 18.02 -9.24
N LYS A 25 -12.25 17.28 -10.20
CA LYS A 25 -12.96 16.26 -10.97
C LYS A 25 -13.50 15.13 -10.09
N TYR A 26 -12.74 14.71 -9.08
CA TYR A 26 -13.19 13.74 -8.08
C TYR A 26 -14.44 14.25 -7.35
N ARG A 27 -14.45 15.52 -6.92
CA ARG A 27 -15.62 16.12 -6.27
C ARG A 27 -16.83 16.19 -7.21
N GLU A 28 -16.63 16.47 -8.49
CA GLU A 28 -17.71 16.48 -9.49
C GLU A 28 -18.33 15.09 -9.67
N VAL A 29 -17.52 14.05 -9.79
CA VAL A 29 -18.02 12.70 -10.09
C VAL A 29 -18.47 11.90 -8.86
N PHE A 30 -17.97 12.22 -7.66
CA PHE A 30 -18.36 11.56 -6.40
C PHE A 30 -19.24 12.42 -5.48
N GLY A 31 -19.28 13.74 -5.65
CA GLY A 31 -19.99 14.66 -4.75
C GLY A 31 -19.26 14.98 -3.45
N GLU A 32 -18.10 14.37 -3.20
CA GLU A 32 -17.34 14.49 -1.95
C GLU A 32 -15.87 14.88 -2.19
N GLN A 33 -15.19 15.37 -1.16
CA GLN A 33 -13.77 15.69 -1.24
C GLN A 33 -12.91 14.42 -1.05
N SER A 34 -11.89 14.24 -1.88
CA SER A 34 -10.92 13.16 -1.70
C SER A 34 -10.05 13.42 -0.45
N ARG A 35 -9.89 12.38 0.37
CA ARG A 35 -8.94 12.36 1.50
C ARG A 35 -7.49 12.16 1.06
N SER A 36 -7.27 11.67 -0.15
CA SER A 36 -5.94 11.37 -0.69
C SER A 36 -5.46 12.43 -1.67
N ASN A 37 -4.17 12.74 -1.60
CA ASN A 37 -3.44 13.62 -2.53
C ASN A 37 -2.71 12.83 -3.64
N HIS A 38 -2.83 11.50 -3.66
CA HIS A 38 -2.07 10.67 -4.59
C HIS A 38 -2.65 10.72 -6.02
N LYS A 39 -1.88 11.26 -6.98
CA LYS A 39 -2.34 11.51 -8.36
C LYS A 39 -2.92 10.27 -9.04
N GLN A 40 -2.20 9.14 -8.98
CA GLN A 40 -2.63 7.88 -9.61
C GLN A 40 -3.86 7.27 -8.92
N PHE A 41 -4.09 7.58 -7.64
CA PHE A 41 -5.31 7.17 -6.95
C PHE A 41 -6.50 7.95 -7.49
N LEU A 42 -6.39 9.29 -7.53
CA LEU A 42 -7.44 10.17 -8.04
C LEU A 42 -7.79 9.85 -9.50
N PHE A 43 -6.78 9.67 -10.35
CA PHE A 43 -6.97 9.28 -11.75
C PHE A 43 -7.79 7.99 -11.87
N ARG A 44 -7.33 6.89 -11.25
CA ARG A 44 -8.02 5.58 -11.34
C ARG A 44 -9.44 5.64 -10.79
N ARG A 45 -9.65 6.34 -9.67
CA ARG A 45 -10.98 6.45 -9.04
C ARG A 45 -11.94 7.27 -9.89
N SER A 46 -11.49 8.42 -10.40
CA SER A 46 -12.31 9.29 -11.25
C SER A 46 -12.64 8.61 -12.59
N ALA A 47 -11.66 7.97 -13.23
CA ALA A 47 -11.87 7.23 -14.49
C ALA A 47 -12.91 6.11 -14.32
N TRP A 48 -12.76 5.30 -13.26
CA TRP A 48 -13.74 4.24 -12.96
C TRP A 48 -15.15 4.81 -12.74
N ARG A 49 -15.27 5.93 -12.01
CA ARG A 49 -16.57 6.53 -11.74
C ARG A 49 -17.23 7.06 -13.02
N ILE A 50 -16.46 7.67 -13.93
CA ILE A 50 -16.96 8.12 -15.24
C ILE A 50 -17.49 6.92 -16.04
N GLN A 51 -16.75 5.82 -16.10
CA GLN A 51 -17.19 4.59 -16.77
C GLN A 51 -18.45 4.01 -16.13
N ALA A 52 -18.48 3.93 -14.80
CA ALA A 52 -19.62 3.40 -14.06
C ALA A 52 -20.89 4.23 -14.29
N ASN A 53 -20.78 5.56 -14.31
CA ASN A 53 -21.90 6.45 -14.57
C ASN A 53 -22.45 6.30 -16.00
N ALA A 54 -21.61 5.94 -16.97
CA ALA A 54 -22.02 5.75 -18.35
C ALA A 54 -22.57 4.35 -18.66
N TRP A 55 -21.99 3.30 -18.07
CA TRP A 55 -22.28 1.90 -18.40
C TRP A 55 -23.01 1.11 -17.32
N GLY A 56 -23.43 1.75 -16.22
CA GLY A 56 -24.24 1.12 -15.18
C GLY A 56 -23.46 0.49 -14.03
N GLY A 57 -22.14 0.71 -13.95
CA GLY A 57 -21.31 0.31 -12.80
C GLY A 57 -21.33 -1.20 -12.49
N LEU A 58 -21.16 -1.55 -11.21
CA LEU A 58 -21.29 -2.95 -10.77
C LEU A 58 -22.77 -3.37 -10.77
N SER A 59 -23.04 -4.52 -11.38
CA SER A 59 -24.36 -5.17 -11.32
C SER A 59 -24.75 -5.50 -9.88
N GLU A 60 -26.05 -5.63 -9.63
CA GLU A 60 -26.58 -5.92 -8.29
C GLU A 60 -26.03 -7.24 -7.72
N ARG A 61 -25.87 -8.25 -8.60
CA ARG A 61 -25.21 -9.52 -8.25
C ARG A 61 -23.74 -9.31 -7.82
N ALA A 62 -23.00 -8.48 -8.55
CA ALA A 62 -21.61 -8.18 -8.21
C ALA A 62 -21.51 -7.39 -6.90
N ARG A 63 -22.44 -6.45 -6.63
CA ARG A 63 -22.52 -5.74 -5.35
C ARG A 63 -22.83 -6.67 -4.19
N ARG A 64 -23.81 -7.57 -4.34
CA ARG A 64 -24.17 -8.55 -3.31
C ARG A 64 -23.01 -9.46 -2.97
N ARG A 65 -22.34 -10.01 -3.99
CA ARG A 65 -21.15 -10.83 -3.79
C ARG A 65 -19.98 -10.05 -3.18
N ALA A 66 -19.81 -8.78 -3.53
CA ALA A 66 -18.80 -7.93 -2.90
C ALA A 66 -19.11 -7.66 -1.42
N LEU A 67 -20.39 -7.51 -1.05
CA LEU A 67 -20.81 -7.39 0.35
C LEU A 67 -20.60 -8.71 1.12
N GLU A 68 -20.92 -9.86 0.51
CA GLU A 68 -20.63 -11.19 1.09
C GLU A 68 -19.13 -11.40 1.32
N ILE A 69 -18.28 -10.94 0.40
CA ILE A 69 -16.82 -10.98 0.57
C ILE A 69 -16.37 -9.97 1.62
N ALA A 70 -16.95 -8.77 1.64
CA ALA A 70 -16.60 -7.73 2.60
C ALA A 70 -17.04 -8.07 4.04
N ASP A 71 -17.92 -9.07 4.21
CA ASP A 71 -18.16 -9.77 5.48
C ASP A 71 -16.98 -10.68 5.84
N ASP A 72 -15.76 -10.14 5.63
CA ASP A 72 -14.49 -10.66 6.11
C ASP A 72 -14.46 -10.45 7.63
N ALA A 73 -15.25 -11.25 8.34
CA ALA A 73 -14.96 -11.64 9.70
C ALA A 73 -13.48 -12.05 9.77
N ASP A 74 -12.68 -11.24 10.46
CA ASP A 74 -11.25 -11.41 10.76
C ASP A 74 -10.20 -11.18 9.65
N LEU A 75 -10.37 -10.19 8.76
CA LEU A 75 -9.19 -9.60 8.11
C LEU A 75 -8.35 -8.79 9.12
N ARG A 76 -7.33 -9.42 9.70
CA ARG A 76 -6.33 -8.74 10.55
C ARG A 76 -5.58 -7.67 9.75
N ILE A 77 -5.90 -6.40 10.01
CA ILE A 77 -5.19 -5.22 9.43
C ILE A 77 -3.71 -5.17 9.88
N ARG A 78 -3.35 -5.84 10.98
CA ARG A 78 -1.98 -5.86 11.52
C ARG A 78 -1.55 -7.29 11.82
N ALA A 79 -0.31 -7.64 11.51
CA ALA A 79 0.30 -8.90 11.96
C ALA A 79 0.30 -9.01 13.50
N PRO A 80 0.17 -10.21 14.10
CA PRO A 80 0.29 -10.44 15.54
C PRO A 80 1.50 -9.73 16.14
N LYS A 81 1.41 -9.24 17.38
CA LYS A 81 2.56 -8.67 18.11
C LYS A 81 3.76 -9.63 18.17
N ASN A 82 3.52 -10.92 17.92
CA ASN A 82 4.50 -11.99 17.94
C ASN A 82 4.72 -12.65 16.56
N PHE A 83 4.25 -12.05 15.45
CA PHE A 83 4.36 -12.65 14.11
C PHE A 83 5.82 -12.85 13.64
N LEU A 84 6.72 -12.01 14.11
CA LEU A 84 8.18 -12.14 13.90
C LEU A 84 8.90 -12.65 15.16
N LYS A 85 8.18 -13.08 16.21
CA LYS A 85 8.77 -13.50 17.48
C LYS A 85 9.01 -15.01 17.58
N ASP A 86 8.98 -15.72 16.47
CA ASP A 86 9.91 -16.85 16.36
C ASP A 86 11.30 -16.21 16.22
N GLY A 87 11.81 -15.71 17.36
CA GLY A 87 13.20 -15.33 17.48
C GLY A 87 14.07 -16.53 17.14
N PRO A 88 15.35 -16.32 16.79
CA PRO A 88 16.25 -17.44 16.63
C PRO A 88 16.14 -18.34 17.86
N ASP A 89 15.88 -19.62 17.63
CA ASP A 89 15.88 -20.62 18.68
C ASP A 89 17.25 -20.56 19.35
N GLU A 90 17.33 -20.00 20.56
CA GLU A 90 18.61 -19.76 21.27
C GLU A 90 19.36 -21.08 21.54
N ALA A 91 18.67 -22.22 21.44
CA ALA A 91 19.23 -23.56 21.50
C ALA A 91 19.86 -24.05 20.18
N ARG A 92 19.73 -23.30 19.08
CA ARG A 92 20.27 -23.65 17.76
C ARG A 92 21.44 -22.76 17.38
N THR A 93 22.63 -23.36 17.37
CA THR A 93 23.79 -22.78 16.70
C THR A 93 23.55 -22.81 15.18
N ALA A 94 23.47 -21.65 14.54
CA ALA A 94 23.41 -21.54 13.09
C ALA A 94 24.83 -21.30 12.53
N GLU A 95 25.34 -22.24 11.75
CA GLU A 95 26.58 -22.03 11.00
C GLU A 95 26.26 -21.33 9.68
N THR A 96 26.95 -20.23 9.40
CA THR A 96 26.84 -19.52 8.11
C THR A 96 28.22 -19.28 7.51
N ARG A 97 28.31 -19.36 6.18
CA ARG A 97 29.56 -19.11 5.46
C ARG A 97 29.67 -17.62 5.17
N ILE A 98 30.67 -16.97 5.75
CA ILE A 98 30.94 -15.55 5.51
C ILE A 98 31.41 -15.37 4.06
N ALA A 99 30.79 -14.45 3.32
CA ALA A 99 31.18 -14.15 1.96
C ALA A 99 32.59 -13.51 1.90
N PRO A 100 33.43 -13.87 0.93
CA PRO A 100 34.72 -13.22 0.72
C PRO A 100 34.47 -11.80 0.18
N GLY A 101 34.49 -10.81 1.06
CA GLY A 101 34.12 -9.43 0.74
C GLY A 101 33.65 -8.60 1.93
N LEU A 102 33.52 -9.21 3.12
CA LEU A 102 33.26 -8.48 4.36
C LEU A 102 34.47 -7.60 4.72
N ASP A 103 34.24 -6.32 5.02
CA ASP A 103 35.29 -5.41 5.49
C ASP A 103 35.86 -5.93 6.83
N PRO A 104 37.17 -6.22 6.92
CA PRO A 104 37.80 -6.70 8.15
C PRO A 104 37.66 -5.77 9.35
N ARG A 105 37.34 -4.48 9.13
CA ARG A 105 37.14 -3.50 10.21
C ARG A 105 35.78 -3.58 10.87
N LEU A 106 34.81 -4.26 10.26
CA LEU A 106 33.48 -4.41 10.81
C LEU A 106 33.40 -5.70 11.62
N PRO A 107 32.72 -5.70 12.78
CA PRO A 107 32.54 -6.91 13.56
C PRO A 107 31.63 -7.89 12.82
N LEU A 108 31.72 -9.16 13.21
CA LEU A 108 30.90 -10.20 12.60
C LEU A 108 29.41 -9.94 12.88
N PRO A 109 28.51 -10.25 11.92
CA PRO A 109 27.07 -10.21 12.16
C PRO A 109 26.71 -11.01 13.43
N GLY A 110 25.94 -10.40 14.33
CA GLY A 110 25.62 -10.96 15.64
C GLY A 110 26.61 -10.60 16.76
N SER A 111 27.63 -9.79 16.49
CA SER A 111 28.50 -9.23 17.54
C SER A 111 27.81 -8.04 18.22
N ASP A 112 27.74 -8.07 19.55
CA ASP A 112 27.17 -6.98 20.34
C ASP A 112 28.09 -5.75 20.35
N LEU A 113 27.55 -4.60 19.91
CA LEU A 113 28.27 -3.33 19.88
C LEU A 113 28.09 -2.59 21.21
N VAL A 114 29.02 -2.82 22.14
CA VAL A 114 28.96 -2.20 23.46
C VAL A 114 29.66 -0.84 23.48
N ARG A 115 28.96 0.21 23.92
CA ARG A 115 29.53 1.54 24.15
C ARG A 115 29.61 1.85 25.64
N ARG A 116 30.80 2.19 26.13
CA ARG A 116 30.98 2.72 27.48
C ARG A 116 30.63 4.21 27.54
N TYR A 117 29.68 4.58 28.37
CA TYR A 117 29.28 5.97 28.61
C TYR A 117 29.06 6.22 30.11
N GLN A 118 29.75 7.23 30.66
CA GLN A 118 29.71 7.58 32.08
C GLN A 118 29.91 6.38 33.03
N GLY A 119 30.89 5.53 32.73
CA GLY A 119 31.21 4.35 33.55
C GLY A 119 30.20 3.20 33.46
N LYS A 120 29.19 3.29 32.58
CA LYS A 120 28.24 2.22 32.30
C LYS A 120 28.40 1.73 30.87
N ASP A 121 28.31 0.42 30.71
CA ASP A 121 28.29 -0.21 29.40
C ASP A 121 26.84 -0.20 28.88
N ILE A 122 26.63 0.44 27.73
CA ILE A 122 25.37 0.51 27.02
C ILE A 122 25.50 -0.45 25.84
N VAL A 123 24.70 -1.51 25.84
CA VAL A 123 24.55 -2.47 24.75
C VAL A 123 23.37 -2.08 23.88
#